data_AF-A0A2E0NRS3-F1
#
_entry.id   AF-A0A2E0NRS3-F1
#
_cell.length_a   1.000
_cell.length_b   1.000
_cell.length_c   1.000
_cell.angle_alpha   90.00
_cell.angle_beta   90.00
_cell.angle_gamma   90.00
#
_symmetry.space_group_name_H-M   'P 1'
#
loop_
_entity.id
_entity.type
_entity.pdbx_description
1 polymer ?
#
loop_
_entity_poly.entity_id
_entity_poly.type
_entity_poly.pdbx_seq_one_letter_code
_entity_poly.pdbx_strand_id
1 'polypeptide(L)'
;HHIQRLMITGNFALLLQTNPDEVDDWYLGIYADAVEWVQLPNTRGMSQYADGGILATKPYVSSGSYVNKMSNYCKVCSYDKKQRTGENACPFNSLYWNFLDDKREELRGNNRMGMMYNLLGKINPEELARIKERAYQIMKNPDAF
;
A
#
# COMPACT_ATOMS: atom_id res chain seq x y z
N HIS A 1 6.76 -10.13 -12.54
CA HIS A 1 8.03 -9.38 -12.69
C HIS A 1 8.17 -8.32 -11.59
N HIS A 2 9.33 -7.64 -11.47
CA HIS A 2 9.67 -6.80 -10.31
C HIS A 2 8.58 -5.78 -9.91
N ILE A 3 8.08 -4.94 -10.83
CA ILE A 3 7.07 -3.92 -10.45
C ILE A 3 5.72 -4.50 -10.02
N GLN A 4 5.36 -5.72 -10.45
CA GLN A 4 4.16 -6.39 -9.95
C GLN A 4 4.36 -6.84 -8.49
N ARG A 5 5.53 -7.41 -8.17
CA ARG A 5 5.91 -7.76 -6.80
C ARG A 5 5.83 -6.53 -5.91
N LEU A 6 6.49 -5.45 -6.31
CA LEU A 6 6.58 -4.25 -5.49
C LEU A 6 5.24 -3.48 -5.38
N MET A 7 4.62 -3.15 -6.52
CA MET A 7 3.54 -2.14 -6.55
C MET A 7 2.12 -2.71 -6.61
N ILE A 8 1.96 -4.02 -6.77
CA ILE A 8 0.65 -4.69 -6.69
C ILE A 8 0.56 -5.45 -5.37
N THR A 9 1.18 -6.62 -5.27
CA THR A 9 1.07 -7.49 -4.08
C THR A 9 1.78 -6.90 -2.87
N GLY A 10 3.00 -6.36 -3.06
CA GLY A 10 3.79 -5.74 -1.99
C GLY A 10 3.14 -4.48 -1.42
N ASN A 11 2.74 -3.56 -2.30
CA ASN A 11 2.00 -2.34 -1.94
C ASN A 11 0.68 -2.70 -1.24
N PHE A 12 -0.08 -3.68 -1.73
CA PHE A 12 -1.32 -4.09 -1.07
C PHE A 12 -1.09 -4.64 0.34
N ALA A 13 -0.11 -5.55 0.52
CA ALA A 13 0.25 -6.09 1.83
C ALA A 13 0.69 -4.99 2.81
N LEU A 14 1.51 -4.04 2.33
CA LEU A 14 1.96 -2.91 3.16
C LEU A 14 0.79 -2.00 3.56
N LEU A 15 -0.12 -1.74 2.62
CA LEU A 15 -1.32 -0.94 2.86
C LEU A 15 -2.33 -1.62 3.81
N LEU A 16 -2.41 -2.95 3.78
CA LEU A 16 -3.16 -3.75 4.75
C LEU A 16 -2.46 -3.86 6.10
N GLN A 17 -1.21 -3.41 6.21
CA GLN A 17 -0.37 -3.58 7.40
C GLN A 17 -0.22 -5.06 7.81
N THR A 18 -0.12 -5.95 6.81
CA THR A 18 0.15 -7.37 7.02
C THR A 18 1.47 -7.55 7.78
N ASN A 19 1.54 -8.56 8.66
CA ASN A 19 2.76 -8.85 9.38
C ASN A 19 3.89 -9.16 8.37
N PRO A 20 5.04 -8.45 8.41
CA PRO A 20 6.11 -8.65 7.43
C PRO A 20 6.62 -10.09 7.37
N ASP A 21 6.57 -10.86 8.46
CA ASP A 21 6.96 -12.26 8.47
C ASP A 21 6.07 -13.11 7.54
N GLU A 22 4.76 -12.87 7.54
CA GLU A 22 3.80 -13.57 6.65
C GLU A 22 4.04 -13.19 5.18
N VAL A 23 4.40 -11.94 4.93
CA VAL A 23 4.71 -11.46 3.58
C VAL A 23 6.01 -12.10 3.09
N ASP A 24 7.03 -12.18 3.94
CA ASP A 24 8.30 -12.83 3.62
C ASP A 24 8.09 -14.31 3.25
N ASP A 25 7.38 -15.06 4.09
CA ASP A 25 7.05 -16.47 3.85
C ASP A 25 6.32 -16.67 2.52
N TRP A 26 5.34 -15.80 2.23
CA TRP A 26 4.59 -15.90 0.97
C TRP A 26 5.47 -15.65 -0.25
N TYR A 27 6.28 -14.57 -0.24
CA TYR A 27 7.19 -14.29 -1.36
C TYR A 27 8.24 -15.38 -1.57
N LEU A 28 8.71 -15.99 -0.49
CA LEU A 28 9.64 -17.12 -0.53
C LEU A 28 8.99 -18.37 -1.12
N GLY A 29 7.71 -18.62 -0.82
CA GLY A 29 6.99 -19.81 -1.27
C GLY A 29 6.47 -19.78 -2.71
N ILE A 30 6.18 -18.60 -3.27
CA ILE A 30 5.45 -18.50 -4.55
C ILE A 30 6.29 -18.26 -5.80
N TYR A 31 7.53 -17.76 -5.66
CA TYR A 31 8.39 -17.46 -6.81
C TYR A 31 9.53 -18.48 -6.93
N ALA A 32 9.67 -19.08 -8.12
CA ALA A 32 10.73 -20.05 -8.39
C ALA A 32 12.16 -19.48 -8.27
N ASP A 33 12.31 -18.16 -8.30
CA ASP A 33 13.58 -17.45 -8.12
C ASP A 33 13.79 -16.96 -6.68
N ALA A 34 12.89 -17.29 -5.75
CA ALA A 34 12.99 -16.85 -4.38
C ALA A 34 13.94 -17.74 -3.57
N VAL A 35 15.05 -17.13 -3.17
CA VAL A 35 15.99 -17.64 -2.17
C VAL A 35 16.16 -16.54 -1.13
N GLU A 36 16.18 -16.91 0.15
CA GLU A 36 16.05 -15.97 1.28
C GLU A 36 17.00 -14.77 1.18
N TRP A 37 18.28 -14.98 0.83
CA TRP A 37 19.27 -13.91 0.74
C TRP A 37 18.92 -12.82 -0.29
N VAL A 38 18.14 -13.14 -1.33
CA VAL A 38 17.60 -12.16 -2.30
C VAL A 38 16.22 -11.68 -1.86
N GLN A 39 15.36 -12.62 -1.47
CA GLN A 39 13.95 -12.35 -1.22
C GLN A 39 13.75 -11.47 0.01
N LEU A 40 14.40 -11.79 1.14
CA LEU A 40 14.22 -11.10 2.42
C LEU A 40 14.50 -9.59 2.34
N PRO A 41 15.65 -9.11 1.81
CA PRO A 41 15.86 -7.66 1.71
C PRO A 41 14.86 -6.98 0.76
N ASN A 42 14.45 -7.64 -0.33
CA ASN A 42 13.46 -7.09 -1.25
C ASN A 42 12.07 -7.00 -0.62
N THR A 43 11.64 -8.00 0.15
CA THR A 43 10.33 -8.00 0.77
C THR A 43 10.33 -7.14 2.03
N ARG A 44 11.14 -7.49 3.04
CA ARG A 44 11.17 -6.80 4.34
C ARG A 44 11.58 -5.33 4.24
N GLY A 45 12.66 -5.05 3.51
CA GLY A 45 13.20 -3.70 3.38
C GLY A 45 12.51 -2.89 2.29
N MET A 46 12.67 -3.31 1.02
CA MET A 46 12.17 -2.50 -0.11
C MET A 46 10.64 -2.46 -0.15
N SER A 47 9.97 -3.60 -0.05
CA SER A 47 8.52 -3.66 -0.22
C SER A 47 7.75 -3.24 1.02
N GLN A 48 8.12 -3.72 2.20
CA GLN A 48 7.34 -3.54 3.42
C GLN A 48 7.87 -2.41 4.32
N TYR A 49 9.05 -1.85 4.03
CA TYR A 49 9.67 -0.79 4.86
C TYR A 49 9.82 -1.18 6.34
N ALA A 50 9.83 -2.48 6.64
CA ALA A 50 9.86 -3.02 8.00
C ALA A 50 11.27 -2.96 8.63
N ASP A 51 12.28 -2.57 7.84
CA ASP A 51 13.65 -2.31 8.29
C ASP A 51 13.86 -0.84 8.74
N GLY A 52 12.81 -0.02 8.74
CA GLY A 52 12.90 1.40 9.10
C GLY A 52 13.65 2.26 8.08
N GLY A 53 13.86 1.76 6.86
CA GLY A 53 14.51 2.48 5.78
C GLY A 53 16.01 2.25 5.65
N ILE A 54 16.51 1.10 6.10
CA ILE A 54 17.90 0.66 5.85
C ILE A 54 18.13 0.50 4.34
N LEU A 55 17.21 -0.18 3.65
CA LEU A 55 17.33 -0.40 2.20
C LEU A 55 16.64 0.69 1.37
N ALA A 56 15.45 1.13 1.79
CA ALA A 56 14.64 2.09 1.05
C ALA A 56 14.61 3.46 1.75
N THR A 57 14.64 4.53 0.97
CA THR A 57 14.58 5.90 1.53
C THR A 57 13.15 6.38 1.80
N LYS A 58 12.13 5.63 1.38
CA LYS A 58 10.71 5.87 1.69
C LYS A 58 9.89 4.58 1.46
N PRO A 59 8.73 4.42 2.10
CA PRO A 59 7.82 3.31 1.80
C PRO A 59 7.28 3.41 0.36
N TYR A 60 7.26 2.29 -0.35
CA TYR A 60 6.70 2.18 -1.70
C TYR A 60 5.20 1.93 -1.68
N VAL A 61 4.45 2.89 -1.15
CA VAL A 61 2.98 2.87 -1.14
C VAL A 61 2.40 3.70 -2.29
N SER A 62 1.28 3.25 -2.85
CA SER A 62 0.55 4.01 -3.87
C SER A 62 -0.94 3.68 -3.90
N SER A 63 -1.74 4.64 -4.34
CA SER A 63 -3.17 4.45 -4.56
C SER A 63 -3.48 3.83 -5.93
N GLY A 64 -4.75 3.57 -6.21
CA GLY A 64 -5.20 3.05 -7.51
C GLY A 64 -4.87 3.97 -8.70
N SER A 65 -4.55 5.24 -8.45
CA SER A 65 -4.07 6.17 -9.48
C SER A 65 -2.76 5.70 -10.13
N TYR A 66 -1.82 5.18 -9.33
CA TYR A 66 -0.54 4.65 -9.84
C TYR A 66 -0.77 3.40 -10.69
N VAL A 67 -1.56 2.45 -10.17
CA VAL A 67 -1.90 1.19 -10.88
C VAL A 67 -2.57 1.51 -12.21
N ASN A 68 -3.52 2.46 -12.24
CA ASN A 68 -4.16 2.89 -13.48
C ASN A 68 -3.20 3.54 -14.48
N LYS A 69 -2.20 4.29 -14.01
CA LYS A 69 -1.23 4.96 -14.89
C LYS A 69 -0.23 3.97 -15.49
N MET A 70 0.18 2.97 -14.71
CA MET A 70 1.28 2.06 -15.05
C MET A 70 0.82 0.71 -15.59
N SER A 71 -0.50 0.47 -15.71
CA SER A 71 -1.06 -0.79 -16.18
C SER A 71 -2.37 -0.59 -16.97
N ASN A 72 -2.89 -1.68 -17.52
CA ASN A 72 -4.21 -1.77 -18.13
C ASN A 72 -5.26 -2.44 -17.20
N TYR A 73 -4.91 -2.82 -15.96
CA TYR A 73 -5.81 -3.56 -15.06
C TYR A 73 -7.13 -2.81 -14.80
N CYS A 74 -7.04 -1.50 -14.58
CA CYS A 74 -8.20 -0.67 -14.26
C CYS A 74 -9.14 -0.40 -15.45
N LYS A 75 -8.93 -1.00 -16.63
CA LYS A 75 -9.86 -0.89 -17.77
C LYS A 75 -11.01 -1.89 -17.69
N VAL A 76 -10.76 -3.04 -17.07
CA VAL A 76 -11.72 -4.16 -16.94
C VAL A 76 -12.04 -4.49 -15.48
N CYS A 77 -11.53 -3.70 -14.54
CA CYS A 77 -11.78 -3.85 -13.12
C CYS A 77 -13.17 -3.31 -12.76
N SER A 78 -13.88 -4.02 -11.88
CA SER A 78 -15.17 -3.59 -11.32
C SER A 78 -15.07 -2.30 -10.50
N TYR A 79 -13.90 -2.02 -9.93
CA TYR A 79 -13.67 -0.85 -9.09
C TYR A 79 -13.37 0.42 -9.89
N ASP A 80 -13.97 1.54 -9.44
CA ASP A 80 -13.64 2.87 -9.88
C ASP A 80 -12.36 3.38 -9.19
N LYS A 81 -11.29 3.49 -9.98
CA LYS A 81 -9.98 4.03 -9.59
C LYS A 81 -10.00 5.49 -9.13
N LYS A 82 -11.05 6.26 -9.43
CA LYS A 82 -11.18 7.68 -9.02
C LYS A 82 -11.84 7.84 -7.65
N GLN A 83 -12.66 6.88 -7.24
CA GLN A 83 -13.39 6.95 -5.98
C GLN A 83 -12.54 6.48 -4.81
N ARG A 84 -12.61 7.19 -3.68
CA ARG A 84 -11.89 6.85 -2.43
C ARG A 84 -12.75 6.08 -1.43
N THR A 85 -14.07 6.20 -1.55
CA THR A 85 -15.09 5.60 -0.67
C THR A 85 -16.31 5.18 -1.49
N GLY A 86 -17.15 4.32 -0.94
CA GLY A 86 -18.31 3.74 -1.64
C GLY A 86 -18.06 2.30 -2.07
N GLU A 87 -19.12 1.60 -2.43
CA GLU A 87 -19.08 0.15 -2.72
C GLU A 87 -18.11 -0.18 -3.87
N ASN A 88 -18.11 0.63 -4.92
CA ASN A 88 -17.27 0.43 -6.10
C ASN A 88 -15.92 1.17 -6.02
N ALA A 89 -15.54 1.76 -4.88
CA ALA A 89 -14.26 2.46 -4.77
C ALA A 89 -13.10 1.47 -4.74
N CYS A 90 -12.04 1.76 -5.51
CA CYS A 90 -10.82 0.98 -5.51
C CYS A 90 -10.22 0.87 -4.09
N PRO A 91 -10.02 -0.34 -3.54
CA PRO A 91 -9.51 -0.55 -2.18
C PRO A 91 -8.18 0.19 -1.91
N PHE A 92 -7.27 0.21 -2.88
CA PHE A 92 -5.99 0.94 -2.76
C PHE A 92 -6.16 2.42 -2.40
N ASN A 93 -7.25 3.06 -2.80
CA ASN A 93 -7.44 4.49 -2.54
C ASN A 93 -7.72 4.77 -1.06
N SER A 94 -8.60 3.99 -0.43
CA SER A 94 -8.90 4.18 1.00
C SER A 94 -7.73 3.73 1.87
N LEU A 95 -7.16 2.55 1.56
CA LEU A 95 -6.01 2.02 2.28
C LEU A 95 -4.80 2.95 2.21
N TYR A 96 -4.50 3.55 1.06
CA TYR A 96 -3.38 4.49 0.90
C TYR A 96 -3.47 5.69 1.84
N TRP A 97 -4.63 6.35 1.90
CA TRP A 97 -4.79 7.52 2.77
C TRP A 97 -4.84 7.13 4.24
N ASN A 98 -5.45 5.98 4.56
CA ASN A 98 -5.42 5.43 5.91
C ASN A 98 -3.98 5.15 6.37
N PHE A 99 -3.17 4.48 5.55
CA PHE A 99 -1.76 4.19 5.85
C PHE A 99 -0.96 5.47 6.13
N LEU A 100 -1.13 6.51 5.30
CA LEU A 100 -0.43 7.77 5.51
C LEU A 100 -0.84 8.43 6.83
N ASP A 101 -2.14 8.51 7.13
CA ASP A 101 -2.63 9.10 8.37
C ASP A 101 -2.16 8.32 9.61
N ASP A 102 -2.24 6.99 9.56
CA ASP A 102 -1.86 6.08 10.64
C ASP A 102 -0.35 6.13 10.93
N LYS A 103 0.48 6.13 9.87
CA LYS A 103 1.96 6.14 9.97
C LYS A 103 2.56 7.54 10.01
N ARG A 104 1.74 8.58 10.21
CA ARG A 104 2.17 9.98 10.15
C ARG A 104 3.29 10.30 11.15
N GLU A 105 3.16 9.86 12.40
CA GLU A 105 4.16 10.16 13.43
C GLU A 105 5.46 9.38 13.19
N GLU A 106 5.36 8.10 12.83
CA GLU A 106 6.51 7.24 12.54
C GLU A 106 7.34 7.78 11.35
N LEU A 107 6.68 8.33 10.33
CA LEU A 107 7.33 8.79 9.10
C LEU A 107 7.51 10.32 9.04
N ARG A 108 7.23 11.06 10.12
CA ARG A 108 7.29 12.53 10.14
C ARG A 108 8.68 13.09 9.78
N GLY A 109 9.75 12.37 10.13
CA GLY A 109 11.13 12.74 9.80
C GLY A 109 11.53 12.45 8.35
N ASN A 110 10.70 11.76 7.57
CA ASN A 110 11.03 11.40 6.19
C ASN A 110 10.68 12.53 5.22
N ASN A 111 11.69 13.32 4.82
CA ASN A 111 11.54 14.44 3.88
C ASN A 111 10.90 14.04 2.53
N ARG A 112 11.04 12.78 2.09
CA ARG A 112 10.44 12.31 0.84
C ARG A 112 8.92 12.13 0.93
N MET A 113 8.37 12.10 2.14
CA MET A 113 6.94 11.97 2.40
C MET A 113 6.22 13.33 2.53
N GLY A 114 6.96 14.44 2.58
CA GLY A 114 6.40 15.77 2.84
C GLY A 114 5.28 16.18 1.88
N MET A 115 5.40 15.88 0.58
CA MET A 115 4.34 16.16 -0.40
C MET A 115 3.05 15.38 -0.06
N MET A 116 3.18 14.11 0.29
CA MET A 116 2.04 13.23 0.58
C MET A 116 1.30 13.72 1.83
N TYR A 117 2.03 14.14 2.87
CA TYR A 117 1.44 14.71 4.08
C TYR A 117 0.80 16.09 3.86
N ASN A 118 1.38 16.91 2.98
CA ASN A 118 0.73 18.16 2.57
C ASN A 118 -0.58 17.92 1.82
N LEU A 119 -0.68 16.84 1.03
CA LEU A 119 -1.91 16.46 0.35
C LEU A 119 -2.92 15.84 1.31
N LEU A 120 -2.47 15.01 2.26
CA LEU A 120 -3.30 14.45 3.33
C LEU A 120 -3.97 15.58 4.14
N GLY A 121 -3.19 16.61 4.51
CA GLY A 121 -3.71 17.76 5.27
C GLY A 121 -4.73 18.63 4.51
N LYS A 122 -4.95 18.40 3.21
CA LYS A 122 -5.99 19.06 2.41
C LYS A 122 -7.29 18.27 2.34
N ILE A 123 -7.30 17.02 2.79
CA ILE A 123 -8.51 16.20 2.82
C ILE A 123 -9.40 16.70 3.97
N ASN A 124 -10.69 16.89 3.70
CA ASN A 124 -11.63 17.31 4.72
C ASN A 124 -11.68 16.25 5.85
N PRO A 125 -11.67 16.62 7.14
CA PRO A 125 -11.74 15.67 8.25
C PRO A 125 -12.89 14.66 8.17
N GLU A 126 -14.08 15.07 7.72
CA GLU A 126 -15.23 14.17 7.53
C GLU A 126 -15.00 13.18 6.38
N GLU A 127 -14.36 13.61 5.29
CA GLU A 127 -13.97 12.73 4.20
C GLU A 127 -12.90 11.73 4.66
N LEU A 128 -11.90 12.20 5.42
CA LEU A 128 -10.85 11.36 5.98
C LEU A 128 -11.44 10.30 6.92
N ALA A 129 -12.41 10.66 7.77
CA ALA A 129 -13.10 9.71 8.62
C ALA A 129 -13.79 8.59 7.80
N ARG A 130 -14.49 8.95 6.72
CA ARG A 130 -15.12 7.95 5.82
C ARG A 130 -14.09 7.08 5.08
N ILE A 131 -12.96 7.67 4.68
CA ILE A 131 -11.84 6.95 4.07
C ILE A 131 -11.28 5.91 5.05
N LYS A 132 -11.06 6.30 6.31
CA LYS A 132 -10.54 5.42 7.36
C LYS A 132 -11.53 4.31 7.71
N GLU A 133 -12.82 4.61 7.81
CA GLU A 133 -13.87 3.61 8.01
C GLU A 133 -13.85 2.57 6.87
N ARG A 134 -13.80 3.02 5.61
CA ARG A 134 -13.71 2.11 4.46
C ARG A 134 -12.44 1.26 4.50
N ALA A 135 -11.29 1.87 4.81
CA ALA A 135 -10.03 1.15 4.93
C ALA A 135 -10.09 0.08 6.02
N TYR A 136 -10.67 0.40 7.18
CA TYR A 136 -10.84 -0.55 8.28
C TYR A 136 -11.73 -1.75 7.89
N GLN A 137 -12.82 -1.51 7.17
CA GLN A 137 -13.66 -2.59 6.64
C GLN A 137 -12.86 -3.53 5.73
N ILE A 138 -12.04 -2.98 4.84
CA ILE A 138 -11.17 -3.76 3.94
C ILE A 138 -10.13 -4.53 4.75
N MET A 139 -9.45 -3.89 5.69
CA MET A 139 -8.42 -4.54 6.52
C MET A 139 -9.00 -5.69 7.37
N LYS A 140 -10.23 -5.53 7.86
CA LYS A 140 -10.90 -6.55 8.68
C LYS A 140 -11.34 -7.76 7.85
N ASN A 141 -11.72 -7.58 6.60
CA ASN A 141 -12.15 -8.65 5.72
C ASN A 141 -11.79 -8.35 4.25
N PRO A 142 -10.52 -8.55 3.85
CA PRO A 142 -10.07 -8.23 2.49
C PRO A 142 -10.82 -9.01 1.41
N ASP A 143 -11.25 -10.24 1.70
CA ASP A 143 -11.94 -11.13 0.75
C ASP A 143 -13.34 -10.65 0.35
N ALA A 144 -13.89 -9.65 1.06
CA ALA A 144 -15.15 -9.01 0.69
C ALA A 144 -14.99 -7.86 -0.31
N PHE A 145 -13.76 -7.58 -0.76
CA PHE A 145 -13.40 -6.45 -1.63
C PHE A 145 -12.45 -6.86 -2.77
#